data_AF-A0A7V1GDE8-F1
#
_entry.id   AF-A0A7V1GDE8-F1
#
_cell.length_a   1.000
_cell.length_b   1.000
_cell.length_c   1.000
_cell.angle_alpha   90.00
_cell.angle_beta   90.00
_cell.angle_gamma   90.00
#
_symmetry.space_group_name_H-M   'P 1'
#
loop_
_entity.id
_entity.type
_entity.pdbx_description
1 polymer ?
#
loop_
_entity_poly.entity_id
_entity_poly.type
_entity_poly.pdbx_seq_one_letter_code
_entity_poly.pdbx_strand_id
1 'polypeptide(L)'
;MAGVGRFISIETFAAIITWAVVSGSAIWLMLQSDGFSVLDLSAVVVCFLIFISCFLIANADYEVRLNTLLKRGLLFAQYAALLIVAIFVPYTYIAILSTIWCAQLPYFMRLSYAICLSFLCLLPLFLIFSFYWHQEGSLLTGILFWTFNLFALVVMNSTRKESVAREQSDALNRELIATQTLLNEAAKQAERVRIARNIHDLLGHHLTALTINLQVAYRTAEGPVQDNIKQCHDLSKLLLSDVREAVSEIREKSAIEITQTLQALVSNVPQLTIHLNIVDDIMINDVKTADTLLRCTQECVTNTLKHSQASELTINL
;
A
#
# COMPACT_ATOMS: atom_id res chain seq x y z
N MET A 1 16.40 4.14 -9.53
CA MET A 1 16.57 3.43 -10.81
C MET A 1 15.87 2.09 -10.70
N ALA A 2 14.60 2.00 -11.12
CA ALA A 2 13.86 0.75 -11.21
C ALA A 2 13.73 0.43 -12.70
N GLY A 3 14.40 -0.62 -13.16
CA GLY A 3 14.38 -1.06 -14.54
C GLY A 3 12.96 -1.47 -14.93
N VAL A 4 12.39 -0.72 -15.88
CA VAL A 4 11.16 -1.05 -16.59
C VAL A 4 11.43 -2.26 -17.48
N GLY A 5 11.44 -3.44 -16.86
CA GLY A 5 11.34 -4.72 -17.55
C GLY A 5 9.89 -4.97 -17.90
N ARG A 6 9.52 -4.63 -19.13
CA ARG A 6 8.21 -4.76 -19.77
C ARG A 6 7.85 -6.24 -19.99
N PHE A 7 7.78 -7.02 -18.93
CA PHE A 7 7.45 -8.44 -19.01
C PHE A 7 5.94 -8.61 -19.08
N ILE A 8 5.47 -9.12 -20.22
CA ILE A 8 4.14 -9.72 -20.35
C ILE A 8 3.96 -10.67 -19.15
N SER A 9 2.85 -10.56 -18.41
CA SER A 9 2.61 -11.47 -17.27
C SER A 9 2.70 -12.92 -17.74
N ILE A 10 3.23 -13.81 -16.90
CA ILE A 10 3.37 -15.24 -17.23
C ILE A 10 2.02 -15.83 -17.71
N GLU A 11 0.93 -15.35 -17.12
CA GLU A 11 -0.45 -15.70 -17.49
C GLU A 11 -0.82 -15.25 -18.91
N THR A 12 -0.50 -14.00 -19.27
CA THR A 12 -0.73 -13.46 -20.62
C THR A 12 0.10 -14.21 -21.65
N PHE A 13 1.35 -14.53 -21.32
CA PHE A 13 2.22 -15.31 -22.19
C PHE A 13 1.70 -16.74 -22.43
N ALA A 14 1.26 -17.42 -21.37
CA ALA A 14 0.65 -18.75 -21.47
C ALA A 14 -0.62 -18.71 -22.34
N ALA A 15 -1.48 -17.71 -22.16
CA ALA A 15 -2.69 -17.54 -22.96
C ALA A 15 -2.38 -17.27 -24.45
N ILE A 16 -1.37 -16.46 -24.77
CA ILE A 16 -0.92 -16.22 -26.16
C ILE A 16 -0.44 -17.53 -26.80
N ILE A 17 0.34 -18.34 -26.09
CA ILE A 17 0.79 -19.65 -26.59
C ILE A 17 -0.39 -20.57 -26.84
N THR A 18 -1.30 -20.69 -25.87
CA THR A 18 -2.50 -21.53 -26.03
C THR A 18 -3.34 -21.08 -27.23
N TRP A 19 -3.57 -19.77 -27.38
CA TRP A 19 -4.28 -19.22 -28.54
C TRP A 19 -3.55 -19.52 -29.85
N ALA A 20 -2.22 -19.34 -29.92
CA ALA A 20 -1.44 -19.58 -31.12
C ALA A 20 -1.48 -21.05 -31.55
N VAL A 21 -1.40 -21.97 -30.60
CA VAL A 21 -1.49 -23.41 -30.87
C VAL A 21 -2.90 -23.79 -31.34
N VAL A 22 -3.94 -23.30 -30.68
CA VAL A 22 -5.34 -23.62 -31.03
C VAL A 22 -5.73 -23.02 -32.39
N SER A 23 -5.38 -21.75 -32.64
CA SER A 23 -5.69 -21.09 -33.91
C SER A 23 -4.86 -21.66 -35.07
N GLY A 24 -3.57 -21.90 -34.86
CA GLY A 24 -2.68 -22.47 -35.86
C GLY A 24 -3.08 -23.90 -36.25
N SER A 25 -3.43 -24.76 -35.28
CA SER A 25 -3.89 -26.12 -35.57
C SER A 25 -5.24 -26.15 -36.27
N ALA A 26 -6.17 -25.26 -35.88
CA ALA A 26 -7.48 -25.14 -36.52
C ALA A 26 -7.33 -24.71 -38.00
N ILE A 27 -6.55 -23.66 -38.27
CA ILE A 27 -6.29 -23.17 -39.63
C ILE A 27 -5.61 -24.27 -40.48
N TRP A 28 -4.62 -24.96 -39.92
CA TRP A 28 -3.90 -26.02 -40.63
C TRP A 28 -4.82 -27.20 -41.00
N LEU A 29 -5.68 -27.64 -40.08
CA LEU A 29 -6.65 -28.71 -40.35
C LEU A 29 -7.73 -28.28 -41.34
N MET A 30 -8.17 -27.02 -41.30
CA MET A 30 -9.10 -26.47 -42.30
C MET A 30 -8.48 -26.44 -43.70
N LEU A 31 -7.20 -26.08 -43.82
CA LEU A 31 -6.48 -26.08 -45.11
C LEU A 31 -6.31 -27.48 -45.71
N GLN A 32 -6.35 -28.53 -44.88
CA GLN A 32 -6.25 -29.92 -45.34
C GLN A 32 -7.60 -30.55 -45.70
N SER A 33 -8.71 -29.90 -45.37
CA SER A 33 -10.04 -30.44 -45.60
C SER A 33 -10.68 -29.79 -46.82
N ASP A 34 -11.14 -30.62 -47.75
CA ASP A 34 -11.74 -30.18 -49.03
C ASP A 34 -13.12 -29.50 -48.89
N GLY A 35 -13.62 -29.33 -47.66
CA GLY A 35 -14.98 -28.87 -47.36
C GLY A 35 -15.12 -27.37 -47.10
N PHE A 36 -14.03 -26.60 -46.99
CA PHE A 36 -14.07 -25.19 -46.60
C PHE A 36 -13.74 -24.25 -47.75
N SER A 37 -14.54 -23.18 -47.90
CA SER A 37 -14.25 -22.13 -48.87
C SER A 37 -13.16 -21.18 -48.35
N VAL A 38 -12.51 -20.44 -49.26
CA VAL A 38 -11.55 -19.39 -48.89
C VAL A 38 -12.20 -18.31 -48.02
N LEU A 39 -13.50 -18.07 -48.21
CA LEU A 39 -14.26 -17.09 -47.43
C LEU A 39 -14.44 -17.55 -45.98
N ASP A 40 -14.73 -18.83 -45.76
CA ASP A 40 -14.85 -19.42 -44.40
C ASP A 40 -13.52 -19.34 -43.65
N LEU A 41 -12.41 -19.66 -44.33
CA LEU A 41 -11.07 -19.56 -43.76
C LEU A 41 -10.75 -18.12 -43.34
N SER A 42 -11.05 -17.15 -44.21
CA SER A 42 -10.81 -15.73 -43.92
C SER A 42 -11.64 -15.23 -42.73
N ALA A 43 -12.90 -15.67 -42.62
CA ALA A 43 -13.77 -15.32 -41.51
C ALA A 43 -13.25 -15.87 -40.17
N VAL A 44 -12.77 -17.12 -40.16
CA VAL A 44 -12.19 -17.76 -38.97
C VAL A 44 -10.90 -17.05 -38.52
N VAL A 45 -10.00 -16.72 -39.46
CA VAL A 45 -8.77 -15.98 -39.17
C VAL A 45 -9.08 -14.61 -38.56
N VAL A 46 -10.05 -13.87 -39.12
CA VAL A 46 -10.49 -12.58 -38.58
C VAL A 46 -11.04 -12.74 -37.16
N CYS A 47 -11.83 -13.79 -36.89
CA CYS A 47 -12.35 -14.04 -35.54
C CYS A 47 -11.24 -14.37 -34.53
N PHE A 48 -10.23 -15.15 -34.91
CA PHE A 48 -9.08 -15.41 -34.04
C PHE A 48 -8.28 -14.13 -33.76
N LEU A 49 -8.09 -13.26 -34.77
CA LEU A 49 -7.43 -11.97 -34.59
C LEU A 49 -8.23 -11.03 -33.69
N ILE A 50 -9.56 -11.00 -33.82
CA ILE A 50 -10.45 -10.25 -32.92
C ILE A 50 -10.31 -10.78 -31.49
N PHE A 51 -10.34 -12.11 -31.31
CA PHE A 51 -10.21 -12.73 -30.00
C PHE A 51 -8.92 -12.32 -29.29
N ILE A 52 -7.75 -12.47 -29.94
CA ILE A 52 -6.46 -12.12 -29.33
C ILE A 52 -6.30 -10.61 -29.15
N SER A 53 -6.78 -9.80 -30.09
CA SER A 53 -6.71 -8.33 -29.97
C SER A 53 -7.52 -7.85 -28.78
N CYS A 54 -8.76 -8.34 -28.62
CA CYS A 54 -9.57 -8.02 -27.45
C CYS A 54 -8.93 -8.55 -26.17
N PHE A 55 -8.28 -9.72 -26.19
CA PHE A 55 -7.55 -10.30 -25.05
C PHE A 55 -6.40 -9.41 -24.60
N LEU A 56 -5.55 -9.00 -25.54
CA LEU A 56 -4.41 -8.14 -25.25
C LEU A 56 -4.86 -6.76 -24.77
N ILE A 57 -5.90 -6.17 -25.37
CA ILE A 57 -6.42 -4.86 -24.94
C ILE A 57 -7.05 -4.95 -23.54
N ALA A 58 -7.77 -6.04 -23.23
CA ALA A 58 -8.39 -6.22 -21.92
C ALA A 58 -7.36 -6.42 -20.78
N ASN A 59 -6.23 -7.06 -21.09
CA ASN A 59 -5.14 -7.36 -20.15
C ASN A 59 -3.93 -6.43 -20.28
N ALA A 60 -4.01 -5.37 -21.10
CA ALA A 60 -2.97 -4.37 -21.20
C ALA A 60 -2.93 -3.54 -19.92
N ASP A 61 -2.17 -4.00 -18.94
CA ASP A 61 -1.76 -3.23 -17.78
C ASP A 61 -0.71 -2.21 -18.22
N TYR A 62 -1.10 -0.94 -18.40
CA TYR A 62 -0.25 0.13 -17.84
C TYR A 62 -0.83 1.55 -17.71
N GLU A 63 -1.59 2.12 -18.64
CA GLU A 63 -1.86 3.58 -18.57
C GLU A 63 -3.27 4.03 -18.94
N VAL A 64 -3.99 3.23 -19.72
CA VAL A 64 -5.36 3.57 -20.11
C VAL A 64 -6.29 2.94 -19.09
N ARG A 65 -6.82 3.75 -18.16
CA ARG A 65 -8.01 3.36 -17.37
C ARG A 65 -9.18 3.17 -18.34
N LEU A 66 -9.23 2.02 -19.03
CA LEU A 66 -10.38 1.67 -19.86
C LEU A 66 -11.60 1.60 -18.95
N ASN A 67 -12.66 2.28 -19.34
CA ASN A 67 -13.94 2.24 -18.64
C ASN A 67 -14.41 0.79 -18.47
N THR A 68 -15.01 0.47 -17.33
CA THR A 68 -15.53 -0.88 -17.02
C THR A 68 -16.48 -1.39 -18.11
N LEU A 69 -17.24 -0.49 -18.76
CA LEU A 69 -18.10 -0.81 -19.89
C LEU A 69 -17.33 -1.31 -21.12
N LEU A 70 -16.20 -0.67 -21.43
CA LEU A 70 -15.37 -1.05 -22.58
C LEU A 70 -14.73 -2.41 -22.37
N LYS A 71 -14.24 -2.71 -21.15
CA LYS A 71 -13.72 -4.04 -20.82
C LYS A 71 -14.79 -5.14 -20.92
N ARG A 72 -16.03 -4.87 -20.47
CA ARG A 72 -17.16 -5.79 -20.66
C ARG A 72 -17.51 -5.99 -22.14
N GLY A 73 -17.45 -4.93 -22.94
CA GLY A 73 -17.62 -5.01 -24.39
C GLY A 73 -16.57 -5.89 -25.07
N LEU A 74 -15.30 -5.77 -24.66
CA LEU A 74 -14.21 -6.62 -25.16
C LEU A 74 -14.41 -8.10 -24.79
N LEU A 75 -14.84 -8.41 -23.56
CA LEU A 75 -15.18 -9.78 -23.17
C LEU A 75 -16.34 -10.35 -23.99
N PHE A 76 -17.36 -9.54 -24.27
CA PHE A 76 -18.47 -9.96 -25.10
C PHE A 76 -18.02 -10.23 -26.54
N ALA A 77 -17.20 -9.35 -27.11
CA ALA A 77 -16.64 -9.50 -28.45
C ALA A 77 -15.78 -10.77 -28.58
N GLN A 78 -14.96 -11.11 -27.56
CA GLN A 78 -14.20 -12.35 -27.53
C GLN A 78 -15.11 -13.59 -27.55
N TYR A 79 -16.13 -13.61 -26.70
CA TYR A 79 -17.04 -14.75 -26.63
C TYR A 79 -17.87 -14.88 -27.91
N ALA A 80 -18.31 -13.77 -28.50
CA ALA A 80 -18.98 -13.78 -29.80
C ALA A 80 -18.06 -14.32 -30.91
N ALA A 81 -16.80 -13.88 -30.96
CA ALA A 81 -15.81 -14.40 -31.89
C ALA A 81 -15.59 -15.92 -31.70
N LEU A 82 -15.54 -16.39 -30.46
CA LEU A 82 -15.46 -17.83 -30.15
C LEU A 82 -16.65 -18.62 -30.70
N LEU A 83 -17.89 -18.12 -30.52
CA LEU A 83 -19.08 -18.78 -31.05
C LEU A 83 -19.09 -18.81 -32.57
N ILE A 84 -18.67 -17.72 -33.23
CA ILE A 84 -18.55 -17.68 -34.70
C ILE A 84 -17.54 -18.74 -35.15
N VAL A 85 -16.36 -18.81 -34.54
CA VAL A 85 -15.36 -19.86 -34.86
C VAL A 85 -15.94 -21.26 -34.66
N ALA A 86 -16.70 -21.52 -33.60
CA ALA A 86 -17.30 -22.83 -33.35
C ALA A 86 -18.33 -23.25 -34.42
N ILE A 87 -19.00 -22.29 -35.09
CA ILE A 87 -19.92 -22.57 -36.19
C ILE A 87 -19.17 -23.00 -37.45
N PHE A 88 -18.00 -22.41 -37.74
CA PHE A 88 -17.23 -22.71 -38.95
C PHE A 88 -16.25 -23.87 -38.77
N VAL A 89 -15.84 -24.17 -37.54
CA VAL A 89 -14.77 -25.13 -37.30
C VAL A 89 -15.28 -26.32 -36.47
N PRO A 90 -15.26 -27.55 -37.01
CA PRO A 90 -15.85 -28.75 -36.39
C PRO A 90 -14.97 -29.38 -35.30
N TYR A 91 -13.97 -28.65 -34.77
CA TYR A 91 -13.02 -29.19 -33.81
C TYR A 91 -13.36 -28.78 -32.37
N THR A 92 -13.66 -29.78 -31.53
CA THR A 92 -14.10 -29.57 -30.15
C THR A 92 -13.04 -28.90 -29.26
N TYR A 93 -11.75 -29.03 -29.59
CA TYR A 93 -10.66 -28.39 -28.83
C TYR A 93 -10.68 -26.85 -28.91
N ILE A 94 -11.44 -26.23 -29.82
CA ILE A 94 -11.63 -24.77 -29.84
C ILE A 94 -12.25 -24.27 -28.53
N ALA A 95 -12.99 -25.12 -27.82
CA ALA A 95 -13.50 -24.81 -26.49
C ALA A 95 -12.39 -24.49 -25.47
N ILE A 96 -11.11 -24.83 -25.72
CA ILE A 96 -9.96 -24.36 -24.92
C ILE A 96 -9.92 -22.82 -24.83
N LEU A 97 -10.35 -22.10 -25.87
CA LEU A 97 -10.44 -20.63 -25.83
C LEU A 97 -11.48 -20.14 -24.82
N SER A 98 -12.51 -20.95 -24.50
CA SER A 98 -13.46 -20.64 -23.43
C SER A 98 -12.78 -20.64 -22.06
N THR A 99 -11.71 -21.44 -21.87
CA THR A 99 -10.89 -21.45 -20.65
C THR A 99 -10.13 -20.14 -20.49
N ILE A 100 -9.53 -19.63 -21.56
CA ILE A 100 -8.84 -18.33 -21.58
C ILE A 100 -9.84 -17.21 -21.25
N TRP A 101 -11.04 -17.26 -21.84
CA TRP A 101 -12.10 -16.29 -21.56
C TRP A 101 -12.61 -16.37 -20.11
N CYS A 102 -12.86 -17.58 -19.60
CA CYS A 102 -13.31 -17.79 -18.22
C CYS A 102 -12.29 -17.29 -17.20
N ALA A 103 -10.99 -17.49 -17.47
CA ALA A 103 -9.92 -17.01 -16.61
C ALA A 103 -9.99 -15.48 -16.39
N GLN A 104 -10.60 -14.70 -17.27
CA GLN A 104 -10.72 -13.24 -17.09
C GLN A 104 -11.88 -12.82 -16.18
N LEU A 105 -12.90 -13.66 -16.02
CA LEU A 105 -14.13 -13.30 -15.29
C LEU A 105 -13.92 -12.86 -13.83
N PRO A 106 -13.01 -13.47 -13.03
CA PRO A 106 -12.81 -13.08 -11.62
C PRO A 106 -12.33 -11.64 -11.40
N TYR A 107 -11.83 -10.97 -12.45
CA TYR A 107 -11.47 -9.55 -12.40
C TYR A 107 -12.69 -8.62 -12.48
N PHE A 108 -13.81 -9.09 -13.04
CA PHE A 108 -15.00 -8.26 -13.31
C PHE A 108 -16.18 -8.55 -12.40
N MET A 109 -16.24 -9.75 -11.84
CA MET A 109 -17.37 -10.22 -11.04
C MET A 109 -16.93 -11.15 -9.91
N ARG A 110 -17.84 -11.39 -8.97
CA ARG A 110 -17.61 -12.34 -7.87
C ARG A 110 -17.54 -13.77 -8.42
N LEU A 111 -16.75 -14.62 -7.74
CA LEU A 111 -16.52 -16.01 -8.16
C LEU A 111 -17.82 -16.80 -8.37
N SER A 112 -18.84 -16.60 -7.54
CA SER A 112 -20.13 -17.29 -7.67
C SER A 112 -20.84 -16.99 -8.99
N TYR A 113 -20.86 -15.72 -9.41
CA TYR A 113 -21.43 -15.32 -10.71
C TYR A 113 -20.56 -15.81 -11.87
N ALA A 114 -19.23 -15.80 -11.72
CA ALA A 114 -18.31 -16.30 -12.74
C ALA A 114 -18.50 -17.81 -13.01
N ILE A 115 -18.70 -18.62 -11.96
CA ILE A 115 -18.98 -20.05 -12.08
C ILE A 115 -20.33 -20.30 -12.76
N CYS A 116 -21.36 -19.54 -12.41
CA CYS A 116 -22.67 -19.64 -13.06
C CYS A 116 -22.58 -19.27 -14.55
N LEU A 117 -21.89 -18.17 -14.85
CA LEU A 117 -21.70 -17.70 -16.21
C LEU A 117 -20.85 -18.66 -17.05
N SER A 118 -19.79 -19.26 -16.50
CA SER A 118 -18.97 -20.22 -17.24
C SER A 118 -19.74 -21.48 -17.63
N PHE A 119 -20.66 -21.95 -16.77
CA PHE A 119 -21.56 -23.05 -17.08
C PHE A 119 -22.54 -22.66 -18.20
N LEU A 120 -23.19 -21.50 -18.09
CA LEU A 120 -24.13 -20.99 -19.10
C LEU A 120 -23.44 -20.78 -20.46
N CYS A 121 -22.21 -20.28 -20.47
CA CYS A 121 -21.43 -20.03 -21.69
C CYS A 121 -20.93 -21.30 -22.38
N LEU A 122 -20.99 -22.47 -21.74
CA LEU A 122 -20.71 -23.73 -22.43
C LEU A 122 -21.92 -24.28 -23.18
N LEU A 123 -23.14 -23.88 -22.81
CA LEU A 123 -24.35 -24.39 -23.42
C LEU A 123 -24.43 -24.09 -24.94
N PRO A 124 -24.14 -22.87 -25.43
CA PRO A 124 -24.11 -22.62 -26.88
C PRO A 124 -23.06 -23.47 -27.61
N LEU A 125 -21.87 -23.65 -27.02
CA LEU A 125 -20.82 -24.50 -27.59
C LEU A 125 -21.27 -25.97 -27.66
N PHE A 126 -21.88 -26.48 -26.58
CA PHE A 126 -22.45 -27.82 -26.55
C PHE A 126 -23.52 -28.01 -27.63
N LEU A 127 -24.45 -27.06 -27.78
CA LEU A 127 -25.49 -27.14 -28.81
C LEU A 127 -24.92 -27.14 -30.23
N ILE A 128 -23.93 -26.30 -30.51
CA ILE A 128 -23.26 -26.26 -31.83
C ILE A 128 -22.60 -27.61 -32.12
N PHE A 129 -21.79 -28.14 -31.20
CA PHE A 129 -21.09 -29.41 -31.48
C PHE A 129 -22.03 -30.62 -31.50
N SER A 130 -23.08 -30.63 -30.67
CA SER A 130 -24.03 -31.75 -30.58
C SER A 130 -25.01 -31.78 -31.76
N PHE A 131 -25.61 -30.63 -32.12
CA PHE A 131 -26.70 -30.58 -33.11
C PHE A 131 -26.26 -30.10 -34.49
N TYR A 132 -25.30 -29.18 -34.59
CA TYR A 132 -24.85 -28.68 -35.89
C TYR A 132 -23.82 -29.64 -36.50
N TRP A 133 -22.79 -29.99 -35.72
CA TRP A 133 -21.71 -30.88 -36.17
C TRP A 133 -21.95 -32.37 -35.93
N HIS A 134 -23.02 -32.75 -35.21
CA HIS A 134 -23.37 -34.13 -34.91
C HIS A 134 -22.21 -34.94 -34.27
N GLN A 135 -21.38 -34.28 -33.46
CA GLN A 135 -20.25 -34.92 -32.78
C GLN A 135 -20.74 -35.81 -31.63
N GLU A 136 -20.42 -37.10 -31.71
CA GLU A 136 -20.65 -38.05 -30.62
C GLU A 136 -19.78 -37.69 -29.40
N GLY A 137 -20.32 -37.90 -28.19
CA GLY A 137 -19.58 -37.61 -26.94
C GLY A 137 -19.49 -36.13 -26.55
N SER A 138 -20.16 -35.22 -27.27
CA SER A 138 -20.19 -33.77 -26.98
C SER A 138 -20.58 -33.41 -25.54
N LEU A 139 -21.43 -34.22 -24.88
CA LEU A 139 -21.76 -34.07 -23.46
C LEU A 139 -20.53 -34.27 -22.55
N LEU A 140 -19.80 -35.38 -22.74
CA LEU A 140 -18.61 -35.68 -21.95
C LEU A 140 -17.55 -34.60 -22.17
N THR A 141 -17.32 -34.21 -23.41
CA THR A 141 -16.38 -33.13 -23.76
C THR A 141 -16.77 -31.80 -23.12
N GLY A 142 -18.05 -31.43 -23.14
CA GLY A 142 -18.55 -30.22 -22.48
C GLY A 142 -18.31 -30.23 -20.96
N ILE A 143 -18.53 -31.38 -20.31
CA ILE A 143 -18.24 -31.55 -18.87
C ILE A 143 -16.75 -31.40 -18.59
N LEU A 144 -15.88 -32.01 -19.39
CA LEU A 144 -14.43 -31.88 -19.25
C LEU A 144 -13.96 -30.43 -19.45
N PHE A 145 -14.50 -29.70 -20.42
CA PHE A 145 -14.19 -28.28 -20.57
C PHE A 145 -14.70 -27.44 -19.41
N TRP A 146 -15.84 -27.78 -18.84
CA TRP A 146 -16.33 -27.10 -17.64
C TRP A 146 -15.40 -27.30 -16.45
N THR A 147 -14.83 -28.49 -16.25
CA THR A 147 -13.86 -28.69 -15.17
C THR A 147 -12.57 -27.90 -15.39
N PHE A 148 -12.08 -27.77 -16.63
CA PHE A 148 -10.97 -26.86 -16.96
C PHE A 148 -11.32 -25.39 -16.72
N ASN A 149 -12.53 -24.95 -17.08
CA ASN A 149 -13.00 -23.59 -16.82
C ASN A 149 -13.09 -23.31 -15.32
N LEU A 150 -13.58 -24.26 -14.53
CA LEU A 150 -13.64 -24.15 -13.07
C LEU A 150 -12.23 -24.06 -12.48
N PHE A 151 -11.30 -24.90 -12.93
CA PHE A 151 -9.91 -24.85 -12.50
C PHE A 151 -9.28 -23.48 -12.79
N ALA A 152 -9.41 -22.98 -14.03
CA ALA A 152 -8.90 -21.67 -14.42
C ALA A 152 -9.52 -20.52 -13.60
N LEU A 153 -10.82 -20.58 -13.31
CA LEU A 153 -11.51 -19.60 -12.47
C LEU A 153 -10.99 -19.59 -11.03
N VAL A 154 -10.78 -20.76 -10.43
CA VAL A 154 -10.29 -20.89 -9.05
C VAL A 154 -8.86 -20.39 -8.95
N VAL A 155 -7.99 -20.82 -9.88
CA VAL A 155 -6.59 -20.37 -9.94
C VAL A 155 -6.51 -18.87 -10.08
N MET A 156 -7.22 -18.28 -11.06
CA MET A 156 -7.17 -16.82 -11.26
C MET A 156 -7.73 -16.06 -10.06
N ASN A 157 -8.84 -16.52 -9.48
CA ASN A 157 -9.39 -15.88 -8.29
C ASN A 157 -8.45 -15.98 -7.07
N SER A 158 -7.67 -17.06 -6.97
CA SER A 158 -6.63 -17.21 -5.95
C SER A 158 -5.50 -16.20 -6.17
N THR A 159 -4.94 -16.12 -7.38
CA THR A 159 -3.88 -15.17 -7.72
C THR A 159 -4.33 -13.72 -7.48
N ARG A 160 -5.57 -13.39 -7.89
CA ARG A 160 -6.15 -12.06 -7.65
C ARG A 160 -6.26 -11.75 -6.15
N LYS A 161 -6.73 -12.70 -5.34
CA LYS A 161 -6.83 -12.51 -3.88
C LYS A 161 -5.46 -12.35 -3.24
N GLU A 162 -4.48 -13.12 -3.68
CA GLU A 162 -3.11 -13.04 -3.19
C GLU A 162 -2.48 -11.68 -3.52
N SER A 163 -2.63 -11.20 -4.75
CA SER A 163 -2.15 -9.88 -5.17
C SER A 163 -2.76 -8.75 -4.33
N VAL A 164 -4.08 -8.77 -4.12
CA VAL A 164 -4.76 -7.75 -3.28
C VAL A 164 -4.32 -7.84 -1.83
N ALA A 165 -4.20 -9.06 -1.27
CA ALA A 165 -3.74 -9.25 0.11
C ALA A 165 -2.30 -8.79 0.30
N ARG A 166 -1.44 -9.02 -0.70
CA ARG A 166 -0.05 -8.57 -0.71
C ARG A 166 0.05 -7.05 -0.78
N GLU A 167 -0.72 -6.39 -1.63
CA GLU A 167 -0.80 -4.92 -1.67
C GLU A 167 -1.25 -4.31 -0.34
N GLN A 168 -2.27 -4.91 0.29
CA GLN A 168 -2.73 -4.48 1.62
C GLN A 168 -1.66 -4.68 2.70
N SER A 169 -0.96 -5.82 2.68
CA SER A 169 0.15 -6.10 3.60
C SER A 169 1.30 -5.10 3.41
N ASP A 170 1.68 -4.83 2.17
CA ASP A 170 2.73 -3.87 1.84
C ASP A 170 2.36 -2.43 2.22
N ALA A 171 1.07 -2.06 2.11
CA ALA A 171 0.57 -0.77 2.56
C ALA A 171 0.62 -0.65 4.09
N LEU A 172 0.13 -1.66 4.81
CA LEU A 172 0.14 -1.69 6.28
C LEU A 172 1.56 -1.70 6.84
N ASN A 173 2.49 -2.43 6.20
CA ASN A 173 3.90 -2.44 6.61
C ASN A 173 4.55 -1.06 6.45
N ARG A 174 4.26 -0.34 5.35
CA ARG A 174 4.72 1.05 5.16
C ARG A 174 4.19 1.97 6.25
N GLU A 175 2.91 1.85 6.60
CA GLU A 175 2.28 2.63 7.68
C GLU A 175 2.90 2.33 9.05
N LEU A 176 3.19 1.05 9.34
CA LEU A 176 3.84 0.62 10.56
C LEU A 176 5.26 1.17 10.68
N ILE A 177 6.07 1.09 9.62
CA ILE A 177 7.44 1.64 9.59
C ILE A 177 7.41 3.16 9.79
N ALA A 178 6.50 3.87 9.13
CA ALA A 178 6.34 5.31 9.32
C ALA A 178 5.99 5.66 10.78
N THR A 179 5.03 4.94 11.37
CA THR A 179 4.63 5.13 12.77
C THR A 179 5.76 4.85 13.76
N GLN A 180 6.51 3.76 13.56
CA GLN A 180 7.65 3.43 14.41
C GLN A 180 8.76 4.49 14.34
N THR A 181 9.00 5.06 13.16
CA THR A 181 9.98 6.12 12.98
C THR A 181 9.56 7.36 13.77
N LEU A 182 8.30 7.80 13.64
CA LEU A 182 7.75 8.92 14.40
C LEU A 182 7.81 8.69 15.92
N LEU A 183 7.43 7.50 16.40
CA LEU A 183 7.48 7.17 17.83
C LEU A 183 8.91 7.17 18.37
N ASN A 184 9.88 6.65 17.61
CA ASN A 184 11.28 6.65 18.01
C ASN A 184 11.85 8.07 18.09
N GLU A 185 11.50 8.95 17.15
CA GLU A 185 11.91 10.35 17.17
C GLU A 185 11.29 11.09 18.36
N ALA A 186 9.99 10.91 18.60
CA ALA A 186 9.29 11.47 19.76
C ALA A 186 9.90 10.99 21.09
N ALA A 187 10.21 9.69 21.20
CA ALA A 187 10.83 9.13 22.39
C ALA A 187 12.25 9.70 22.64
N LYS A 188 13.06 9.84 21.59
CA LYS A 188 14.38 10.50 21.69
C LYS A 188 14.26 11.94 22.15
N GLN A 189 13.27 12.67 21.63
CA GLN A 189 13.04 14.06 22.01
C GLN A 189 12.60 14.18 23.47
N ALA A 190 11.66 13.33 23.91
CA ALA A 190 11.24 13.27 25.30
C ALA A 190 12.41 12.98 26.26
N GLU A 191 13.34 12.11 25.86
CA GLU A 191 14.52 11.80 26.67
C GLU A 191 15.51 12.98 26.75
N ARG A 192 15.75 13.71 25.65
CA ARG A 192 16.56 14.94 25.67
C ARG A 192 16.00 15.97 26.64
N VAL A 193 14.70 16.19 26.57
CA VAL A 193 13.93 17.10 27.43
C VAL A 193 14.02 16.65 28.90
N ARG A 194 13.88 15.35 29.19
CA ARG A 194 14.07 14.79 30.53
C ARG A 194 15.50 15.00 31.06
N ILE A 195 16.53 14.74 30.25
CA ILE A 195 17.94 14.93 30.63
C ILE A 195 18.19 16.39 31.00
N ALA A 196 17.73 17.34 30.18
CA ALA A 196 17.86 18.77 30.45
C ALA A 196 17.29 19.17 31.83
N ARG A 197 16.11 18.64 32.17
CA ARG A 197 15.48 18.87 33.48
C ARG A 197 16.29 18.28 34.62
N ASN A 198 16.71 17.02 34.50
CA ASN A 198 17.50 16.37 35.56
C ASN A 198 18.81 17.11 35.82
N ILE A 199 19.47 17.61 34.77
CA ILE A 199 20.67 18.45 34.88
C ILE A 199 20.32 19.74 35.64
N HIS A 200 19.26 20.45 35.27
CA HIS A 200 18.84 21.70 35.92
C HIS A 200 18.54 21.50 37.41
N ASP A 201 17.73 20.51 37.75
CA ASP A 201 17.27 20.28 39.12
C ASP A 201 18.42 19.81 40.01
N LEU A 202 19.24 18.84 39.58
CA LEU A 202 20.34 18.34 40.41
C LEU A 202 21.50 19.33 40.49
N LEU A 203 22.07 19.74 39.36
CA LEU A 203 23.27 20.57 39.35
C LEU A 203 22.96 22.00 39.77
N GLY A 204 21.84 22.57 39.31
CA GLY A 204 21.43 23.93 39.64
C GLY A 204 21.22 24.12 41.14
N HIS A 205 20.48 23.21 41.80
CA HIS A 205 20.28 23.29 43.26
C HIS A 205 21.57 23.07 44.05
N HIS A 206 22.38 22.07 43.71
CA HIS A 206 23.63 21.79 44.42
C HIS A 206 24.68 22.91 44.25
N LEU A 207 24.85 23.45 43.04
CA LEU A 207 25.76 24.58 42.81
C LEU A 207 25.31 25.86 43.50
N THR A 208 23.99 26.12 43.55
CA THR A 208 23.44 27.27 44.29
C THR A 208 23.71 27.13 45.78
N ALA A 209 23.47 25.95 46.36
CA ALA A 209 23.78 25.67 47.76
C ALA A 209 25.29 25.78 48.07
N LEU A 210 26.14 25.27 47.17
CA LEU A 210 27.59 25.39 47.27
C LEU A 210 28.05 26.85 47.25
N THR A 211 27.48 27.65 46.34
CA THR A 211 27.78 29.09 46.23
C THR A 211 27.44 29.82 47.54
N ILE A 212 26.27 29.54 48.13
CA ILE A 212 25.85 30.12 49.41
C ILE A 212 26.78 29.68 50.54
N ASN A 213 27.13 28.39 50.63
CA ASN A 213 28.03 27.87 51.65
C ASN A 213 29.43 28.50 51.56
N LEU A 214 29.97 28.64 50.35
CA LEU A 214 31.26 29.30 50.11
C LEU A 214 31.20 30.80 50.43
N GLN A 215 30.07 31.46 50.17
CA GLN A 215 29.87 32.86 50.54
C GLN A 215 29.86 33.06 52.07
N VAL A 216 29.21 32.15 52.82
CA VAL A 216 29.25 32.15 54.28
C VAL A 216 30.66 31.88 54.78
N ALA A 217 31.33 30.84 54.27
CA ALA A 217 32.71 30.50 54.64
C ALA A 217 33.69 31.65 54.39
N TYR A 218 33.54 32.39 53.29
CA TYR A 218 34.37 33.56 52.98
C TYR A 218 34.21 34.70 54.01
N ARG A 219 33.00 34.90 54.54
CA ARG A 219 32.72 35.94 55.54
C ARG A 219 33.29 35.61 56.93
N THR A 220 33.50 34.34 57.23
CA THR A 220 33.98 33.87 58.54
C THR A 220 35.46 33.47 58.55
N ALA A 221 36.10 33.39 57.38
CA ALA A 221 37.50 32.98 57.26
C ALA A 221 38.47 34.14 57.50
N GLU A 222 39.59 33.84 58.15
CA GLU A 222 40.68 34.78 58.44
C GLU A 222 42.03 34.26 57.91
N GLY A 223 42.94 35.18 57.59
CA GLY A 223 44.27 34.85 57.10
C GLY A 223 44.30 34.30 55.66
N PRO A 224 45.42 33.67 55.22
CA PRO A 224 45.65 33.31 53.82
C PRO A 224 44.65 32.28 53.23
N VAL A 225 43.84 31.61 54.05
CA VAL A 225 42.79 30.68 53.60
C VAL A 225 41.61 31.42 52.96
N GLN A 226 41.40 32.69 53.32
CA GLN A 226 40.29 33.50 52.81
C GLN A 226 40.36 33.69 51.27
N ASP A 227 41.55 33.87 50.71
CA ASP A 227 41.75 34.00 49.27
C ASP A 227 41.46 32.69 48.50
N ASN A 228 41.79 31.55 49.09
CA ASN A 228 41.46 30.23 48.51
C ASN A 228 39.93 30.01 48.49
N ILE A 229 39.22 30.38 49.56
CA ILE A 229 37.74 30.28 49.61
C ILE A 229 37.10 31.22 48.58
N LYS A 230 37.66 32.43 48.39
CA LYS A 230 37.22 33.35 47.36
C LYS A 230 37.35 32.76 45.95
N GLN A 231 38.49 32.15 45.65
CA GLN A 231 38.69 31.45 44.36
C GLN A 231 37.67 30.32 44.17
N CYS A 232 37.43 29.48 45.19
CA CYS A 232 36.40 28.44 45.12
C CYS A 232 35.00 29.02 44.88
N HIS A 233 34.66 30.12 45.56
CA HIS A 233 33.39 30.81 45.38
C HIS A 233 33.21 31.34 43.95
N ASP A 234 34.23 32.02 43.41
CA ASP A 234 34.19 32.57 42.07
C ASP A 234 34.14 31.46 40.99
N LEU A 235 34.86 30.35 41.21
CA LEU A 235 34.78 29.16 40.36
C LEU A 235 33.39 28.50 40.41
N SER A 236 32.74 28.45 41.59
CA SER A 236 31.39 27.91 41.73
C SER A 236 30.34 28.76 40.98
N LYS A 237 30.53 30.08 40.94
CA LYS A 237 29.70 30.99 40.14
C LYS A 237 29.90 30.80 38.65
N LEU A 238 31.15 30.63 38.21
CA LEU A 238 31.47 30.34 36.81
C LEU A 238 30.81 29.04 36.37
N LEU A 239 30.98 27.96 37.14
CA LEU A 239 30.34 26.66 36.90
C LEU A 239 28.81 26.75 36.86
N LEU A 240 28.19 27.55 37.72
CA LEU A 240 26.74 27.78 37.69
C LEU A 240 26.31 28.54 36.43
N SER A 241 27.12 29.47 35.94
CA SER A 241 26.89 30.17 34.67
C SER A 241 26.99 29.20 33.49
N ASP A 242 28.06 28.41 33.42
CA ASP A 242 28.30 27.44 32.34
C ASP A 242 27.19 26.39 32.27
N VAL A 243 26.72 25.89 33.43
CA VAL A 243 25.58 24.95 33.50
C VAL A 243 24.29 25.62 33.05
N ARG A 244 24.04 26.89 33.41
CA ARG A 244 22.85 27.63 32.97
C ARG A 244 22.86 27.87 31.47
N GLU A 245 24.00 28.23 30.90
CA GLU A 245 24.17 28.43 29.47
C GLU A 245 23.94 27.11 28.71
N ALA A 246 24.58 26.01 29.13
CA ALA A 246 24.37 24.70 28.53
C ALA A 246 22.90 24.23 28.63
N VAL A 247 22.23 24.44 29.77
CA VAL A 247 20.80 24.11 29.94
C VAL A 247 19.91 25.04 29.11
N SER A 248 20.25 26.32 28.99
CA SER A 248 19.49 27.28 28.17
C SER A 248 19.61 26.93 26.70
N GLU A 249 20.79 26.56 26.22
CA GLU A 249 21.02 26.13 24.84
C GLU A 249 20.25 24.83 24.52
N ILE A 250 20.21 23.89 25.47
CA ILE A 250 19.37 22.68 25.35
C ILE A 250 17.88 23.04 25.37
N ARG A 251 17.43 24.00 26.20
CA ARG A 251 16.03 24.43 26.29
C ARG A 251 15.56 25.22 25.08
N GLU A 252 16.35 26.13 24.54
CA GLU A 252 16.04 26.90 23.32
C GLU A 252 15.93 25.97 22.12
N LYS A 253 16.90 25.05 21.95
CA LYS A 253 16.80 23.99 20.94
C LYS A 253 15.55 23.14 21.17
N SER A 254 15.26 22.75 22.40
CA SER A 254 14.07 21.96 22.74
C SER A 254 12.75 22.69 22.49
N ALA A 255 12.65 23.99 22.76
CA ALA A 255 11.43 24.78 22.57
C ALA A 255 11.11 25.00 21.09
N ILE A 256 12.14 25.30 20.29
CA ILE A 256 12.04 25.35 18.82
C ILE A 256 11.67 23.95 18.29
N GLU A 257 12.30 22.90 18.82
CA GLU A 257 11.99 21.51 18.47
C GLU A 257 10.58 21.11 18.92
N ILE A 258 10.02 21.56 20.05
CA ILE A 258 8.68 21.18 20.53
C ILE A 258 7.58 21.68 19.60
N THR A 259 7.67 22.93 19.14
CA THR A 259 6.71 23.48 18.18
C THR A 259 6.74 22.67 16.89
N GLN A 260 7.95 22.36 16.39
CA GLN A 260 8.15 21.50 15.23
C GLN A 260 7.70 20.05 15.48
N THR A 261 7.89 19.52 16.69
CA THR A 261 7.53 18.15 17.08
C THR A 261 6.01 18.01 17.20
N LEU A 262 5.33 18.99 17.79
CA LEU A 262 3.87 19.04 17.83
C LEU A 262 3.31 19.10 16.41
N GLN A 263 3.83 20.00 15.56
CA GLN A 263 3.46 20.06 14.15
C GLN A 263 3.72 18.73 13.45
N ALA A 264 4.91 18.12 13.60
CA ALA A 264 5.24 16.83 12.98
C ALA A 264 4.33 15.69 13.46
N LEU A 265 3.96 15.69 14.75
CA LEU A 265 3.10 14.69 15.37
C LEU A 265 1.68 14.69 14.79
N VAL A 266 1.17 15.86 14.37
CA VAL A 266 -0.16 15.97 13.73
C VAL A 266 -0.14 16.06 12.20
N SER A 267 1.00 16.38 11.58
CA SER A 267 1.12 16.56 10.12
C SER A 267 0.94 15.27 9.31
N ASN A 268 1.08 14.10 9.94
CA ASN A 268 1.15 12.81 9.25
C ASN A 268 0.21 11.74 9.85
N VAL A 269 -0.98 12.15 10.32
CA VAL A 269 -1.97 11.21 10.82
C VAL A 269 -2.94 10.81 9.70
N PRO A 270 -2.91 9.55 9.22
CA PRO A 270 -3.81 9.11 8.17
C PRO A 270 -5.26 9.09 8.65
N GLN A 271 -6.19 9.52 7.79
CA GLN A 271 -7.65 9.51 8.00
C GLN A 271 -8.20 10.51 9.04
N LEU A 272 -7.37 11.39 9.59
CA LEU A 272 -7.79 12.42 10.54
C LEU A 272 -7.19 13.77 10.13
N THR A 273 -8.04 14.76 9.83
CA THR A 273 -7.61 16.13 9.56
C THR A 273 -7.39 16.83 10.89
N ILE A 274 -6.16 17.26 11.17
CA ILE A 274 -5.84 17.87 12.46
C ILE A 274 -5.50 19.34 12.30
N HIS A 275 -6.26 20.19 12.97
CA HIS A 275 -6.02 21.63 13.07
C HIS A 275 -5.29 21.91 14.38
N LEU A 276 -3.98 22.16 14.28
CA LEU A 276 -3.16 22.57 15.41
C LEU A 276 -2.97 24.09 15.36
N ASN A 277 -3.61 24.79 16.29
CA ASN A 277 -3.44 26.23 16.47
C ASN A 277 -2.55 26.44 17.69
N ILE A 278 -1.34 26.97 17.45
CA ILE A 278 -0.42 27.41 18.49
C ILE A 278 -0.43 28.94 18.43
N VAL A 279 -0.71 29.61 19.55
CA VAL A 279 -0.60 31.08 19.60
C VAL A 279 0.86 31.48 19.34
N ASP A 280 1.08 32.38 18.37
CA ASP A 280 2.39 32.97 18.08
C ASP A 280 2.95 33.60 19.39
N ASP A 281 4.21 33.32 19.72
CA ASP A 281 4.93 33.66 20.98
C ASP A 281 4.77 32.74 22.21
N ILE A 282 4.24 31.52 22.07
CA ILE A 282 4.30 30.53 23.17
C ILE A 282 5.76 30.05 23.40
N MET A 283 6.44 30.68 24.35
CA MET A 283 7.74 30.24 24.88
C MET A 283 7.52 29.30 26.07
N ILE A 284 7.42 27.99 25.81
CA ILE A 284 7.31 26.99 26.88
C ILE A 284 8.67 26.80 27.53
N ASN A 285 8.92 27.64 28.53
CA ASN A 285 10.15 27.64 29.30
C ASN A 285 10.23 26.45 30.27
N ASP A 286 9.08 25.97 30.76
CA ASP A 286 9.04 24.82 31.67
C ASP A 286 8.95 23.50 30.90
N VAL A 287 9.98 22.69 31.08
CA VAL A 287 10.10 21.36 30.50
C VAL A 287 8.94 20.45 30.95
N LYS A 288 8.38 20.59 32.17
CA LYS A 288 7.22 19.79 32.61
C LYS A 288 5.98 20.12 31.80
N THR A 289 5.74 21.40 31.61
CA THR A 289 4.64 21.90 30.79
C THR A 289 4.77 21.40 29.35
N ALA A 290 5.98 21.44 28.77
CA ALA A 290 6.24 20.94 27.42
C ALA A 290 5.97 19.42 27.24
N ASP A 291 6.53 18.58 28.11
CA ASP A 291 6.32 17.11 28.05
C ASP A 291 4.84 16.75 28.29
N THR A 292 4.18 17.48 29.20
CA THR A 292 2.74 17.30 29.46
C THR A 292 1.93 17.66 28.22
N LEU A 293 2.23 18.78 27.58
CA LEU A 293 1.57 19.20 26.34
C LEU A 293 1.76 18.18 25.21
N LEU A 294 2.97 17.65 25.04
CA LEU A 294 3.25 16.65 24.03
C LEU A 294 2.46 15.36 24.27
N ARG A 295 2.45 14.86 25.52
CA ARG A 295 1.69 13.66 25.92
C ARG A 295 0.20 13.86 25.80
N CYS A 296 -0.33 15.01 26.22
CA CYS A 296 -1.75 15.34 26.08
C CYS A 296 -2.16 15.38 24.61
N THR A 297 -1.35 16.01 23.76
CA THR A 297 -1.58 16.06 22.31
C THR A 297 -1.59 14.66 21.70
N GLN A 298 -0.58 13.84 22.03
CA GLN A 298 -0.46 12.47 21.54
C GLN A 298 -1.63 11.58 21.99
N GLU A 299 -2.04 11.69 23.24
CA GLU A 299 -3.15 10.93 23.79
C GLU A 299 -4.49 11.37 23.18
N CYS A 300 -4.68 12.66 22.92
CA CYS A 300 -5.86 13.18 22.20
C CYS A 300 -5.95 12.61 20.78
N VAL A 301 -4.85 12.63 20.04
CA VAL A 301 -4.78 12.04 18.68
C VAL A 301 -5.09 10.54 18.74
N THR A 302 -4.45 9.82 19.67
CA THR A 302 -4.63 8.36 19.83
C THR A 302 -6.07 8.00 20.18
N ASN A 303 -6.69 8.71 21.13
CA ASN A 303 -8.08 8.48 21.52
C ASN A 303 -9.06 8.81 20.40
N THR A 304 -8.79 9.85 19.62
CA THR A 304 -9.61 10.21 18.46
C THR A 304 -9.59 9.10 17.42
N LEU A 305 -8.41 8.59 17.06
CA LEU A 305 -8.26 7.49 16.09
C LEU A 305 -8.90 6.19 16.57
N LYS A 306 -8.77 5.84 17.85
CA LYS A 306 -9.27 4.56 18.38
C LYS A 306 -10.77 4.55 18.68
N HIS A 307 -11.33 5.68 19.11
CA HIS A 307 -12.63 5.68 19.78
C HIS A 307 -13.66 6.64 19.22
N SER A 308 -13.26 7.69 18.49
CA SER A 308 -14.20 8.76 18.12
C SER A 308 -14.91 8.58 16.77
N GLN A 309 -14.34 7.81 15.83
CA GLN A 309 -14.73 7.81 14.41
C GLN A 309 -14.79 9.21 13.75
N ALA A 310 -14.18 10.24 14.37
CA ALA A 310 -14.16 11.60 13.84
C ALA A 310 -13.18 11.72 12.67
N SER A 311 -13.53 12.54 11.68
CA SER A 311 -12.67 12.88 10.54
C SER A 311 -11.82 14.14 10.79
N GLU A 312 -12.12 14.90 11.85
CA GLU A 312 -11.46 16.15 12.20
C GLU A 312 -11.15 16.23 13.70
N LEU A 313 -9.97 16.78 14.05
CA LEU A 313 -9.54 17.08 15.41
C LEU A 313 -8.96 18.49 15.46
N THR A 314 -9.42 19.32 16.40
CA THR A 314 -8.85 20.67 16.62
C THR A 314 -8.17 20.72 17.98
N ILE A 315 -6.90 21.16 17.99
CA ILE A 315 -6.08 21.32 19.19
C ILE A 315 -5.64 22.78 19.25
N ASN A 316 -6.04 23.48 20.31
CA ASN A 316 -5.68 24.87 20.56
C ASN A 316 -4.74 24.94 21.76
N LEU A 317 -3.54 25.49 21.55
CA LEU A 317 -2.46 25.62 22.54
C LEU A 317 -2.07 27.07 22.72
#